data_AF-A0A9E6ENG5-F1
#
_entry.id   AF-A0A9E6ENG5-F1
#
_cell.length_a   1.000
_cell.length_b   1.000
_cell.length_c   1.000
_cell.angle_alpha   90.00
_cell.angle_beta   90.00
_cell.angle_gamma   90.00
#
_symmetry.space_group_name_H-M   'P 1'
#
loop_
_entity.id
_entity.type
_entity.pdbx_description
1 polymer ?
#
loop_
_entity_poly.entity_id
_entity_poly.type
_entity_poly.pdbx_seq_one_letter_code
_entity_poly.pdbx_strand_id
1 'polypeptide(L)'
;MDPIHYRRRWYYALWSALLLLSAGALVLWESPARTDLASLQVVLTVPGVPGGSRLQAWAGPRKGWPGAGWSGQGAFADLALPASGAATLPLLRLPIARRRWTGDYIPRGTWDLVMLKVVPPSGAPRYYALPVANDIRVGLLRPKYRLTTSIDISWVNLGVDAGPPNRVP
;
A
#
# COMPACT_ATOMS: atom_id res chain seq x y z
N MET A 1 -54.91 20.11 23.27
CA MET A 1 -53.70 19.98 22.35
C MET A 1 -52.52 19.39 23.12
N ASP A 2 -52.73 18.09 23.41
CA ASP A 2 -52.03 17.06 24.20
C ASP A 2 -50.51 17.20 24.06
N PRO A 3 -49.78 17.89 25.01
CA PRO A 3 -48.36 18.15 25.28
C PRO A 3 -47.53 16.85 25.22
N ILE A 4 -48.16 15.69 24.79
CA ILE A 4 -47.39 14.43 24.87
C ILE A 4 -46.71 14.18 23.52
N HIS A 5 -47.25 14.89 22.50
CA HIS A 5 -46.64 14.67 21.17
C HIS A 5 -45.48 15.64 20.95
N TYR A 6 -45.42 16.76 21.74
CA TYR A 6 -44.30 17.73 21.66
C TYR A 6 -43.09 17.23 22.44
N ARG A 7 -43.23 16.37 23.44
CA ARG A 7 -42.12 15.82 24.26
C ARG A 7 -41.47 14.62 23.56
N ARG A 8 -42.16 13.98 22.59
CA ARG A 8 -41.63 12.80 21.87
C ARG A 8 -40.84 13.23 20.62
N ARG A 9 -41.10 14.40 20.13
CA ARG A 9 -40.40 14.88 18.91
C ARG A 9 -39.00 15.40 19.26
N TRP A 10 -38.88 15.86 20.50
CA TRP A 10 -37.55 16.39 20.88
C TRP A 10 -36.58 15.24 21.17
N TYR A 11 -37.23 14.14 21.61
CA TYR A 11 -36.39 12.95 21.85
C TYR A 11 -35.84 12.39 20.53
N TYR A 12 -36.64 12.44 19.46
CA TYR A 12 -36.13 11.91 18.16
C TYR A 12 -35.11 12.87 17.55
N ALA A 13 -35.40 14.13 17.76
CA ALA A 13 -34.42 15.11 17.26
C ALA A 13 -33.08 15.01 17.99
N LEU A 14 -33.14 14.89 19.24
CA LEU A 14 -31.88 14.73 20.01
C LEU A 14 -31.15 13.44 19.62
N TRP A 15 -31.90 12.34 19.44
CA TRP A 15 -31.22 11.08 19.09
C TRP A 15 -30.63 11.16 17.67
N SER A 16 -31.34 11.77 16.84
CA SER A 16 -30.77 11.94 15.50
C SER A 16 -29.49 12.79 15.53
N ALA A 17 -29.53 13.80 16.27
CA ALA A 17 -28.33 14.65 16.38
C ALA A 17 -27.15 13.86 16.98
N LEU A 18 -27.46 13.07 17.96
CA LEU A 18 -26.34 12.30 18.56
C LEU A 18 -25.81 11.26 17.58
N LEU A 19 -26.75 10.70 16.83
CA LEU A 19 -26.28 9.72 15.84
C LEU A 19 -25.42 10.40 14.77
N LEU A 20 -25.85 11.55 14.39
CA LEU A 20 -25.03 12.25 13.38
C LEU A 20 -23.68 12.67 13.96
N LEU A 21 -23.70 13.08 15.20
CA LEU A 21 -22.40 13.46 15.81
C LEU A 21 -21.49 12.24 15.95
N SER A 22 -22.09 11.14 16.32
CA SER A 22 -21.26 9.92 16.46
C SER A 22 -20.70 9.50 15.09
N ALA A 23 -21.58 9.55 14.10
CA ALA A 23 -21.10 9.25 12.75
C ALA A 23 -19.99 10.23 12.31
N GLY A 24 -20.25 11.52 12.62
CA GLY A 24 -19.20 12.52 12.33
C GLY A 24 -17.90 12.24 13.08
N ALA A 25 -18.02 11.95 14.33
CA ALA A 25 -16.79 11.67 15.12
C ALA A 25 -16.08 10.42 14.56
N LEU A 26 -16.93 9.49 14.12
CA LEU A 26 -16.31 8.29 13.54
C LEU A 26 -15.58 8.64 12.23
N VAL A 27 -16.21 9.47 11.41
CA VAL A 27 -15.56 9.86 10.16
C VAL A 27 -14.26 10.63 10.45
N LEU A 28 -14.39 11.56 11.39
CA LEU A 28 -13.18 12.34 11.75
C LEU A 28 -12.10 11.43 12.37
N TRP A 29 -12.70 10.48 13.13
CA TRP A 29 -11.74 9.55 13.75
C TRP A 29 -11.10 8.66 12.67
N GLU A 30 -11.77 8.42 11.60
CA GLU A 30 -11.22 7.51 10.57
C GLU A 30 -10.38 8.29 9.57
N SER A 31 -10.41 9.60 9.60
CA SER A 31 -9.66 10.37 8.61
C SER A 31 -8.20 10.58 9.09
N PRO A 32 -7.33 10.18 8.27
CA PRO A 32 -5.94 10.42 8.68
C PRO A 32 -5.66 11.92 8.91
N ALA A 33 -4.82 12.25 10.04
CA ALA A 33 -4.46 13.63 10.48
C ALA A 33 -3.71 14.37 9.37
N ARG A 34 -2.95 13.76 8.56
CA ARG A 34 -2.22 14.38 7.43
C ARG A 34 -1.37 13.32 6.73
N THR A 35 -1.26 13.60 5.34
CA THR A 35 -0.43 12.66 4.55
C THR A 35 0.99 13.25 4.37
N ASP A 36 1.93 12.35 4.81
CA ASP A 36 3.35 12.73 4.60
C ASP A 36 4.08 11.58 3.88
N LEU A 37 5.50 11.92 3.55
CA LEU A 37 6.19 10.91 2.72
C LEU A 37 7.15 10.09 3.59
N ALA A 38 7.06 8.79 3.40
CA ALA A 38 8.06 7.84 3.96
C ALA A 38 8.97 7.34 2.83
N SER A 39 10.22 6.98 3.31
CA SER A 39 11.19 6.52 2.29
C SER A 39 11.45 5.01 2.46
N LEU A 40 11.28 4.28 1.35
CA LEU A 40 11.50 2.83 1.39
C LEU A 40 12.59 2.46 0.35
N GLN A 41 13.60 1.79 0.92
CA GLN A 41 14.65 1.27 0.03
C GLN A 41 14.53 -0.26 -0.04
N VAL A 42 14.48 -0.73 -1.23
CA VAL A 42 14.31 -2.20 -1.40
C VAL A 42 15.57 -2.75 -2.06
N VAL A 43 16.11 -3.67 -1.31
CA VAL A 43 17.25 -4.40 -1.89
C VAL A 43 16.77 -5.81 -2.28
N LEU A 44 16.86 -6.03 -3.62
CA LEU A 44 16.31 -7.31 -4.14
C LEU A 44 17.44 -8.19 -4.70
N THR A 45 17.32 -9.44 -4.31
CA THR A 45 18.23 -10.44 -4.90
C THR A 45 17.40 -11.58 -5.50
N VAL A 46 17.60 -11.77 -6.84
CA VAL A 46 16.83 -12.83 -7.53
C VAL A 46 17.81 -13.77 -8.24
N PRO A 47 18.18 -14.76 -7.50
CA PRO A 47 19.11 -15.69 -8.15
C PRO A 47 18.45 -16.43 -9.32
N GLY A 48 19.28 -16.52 -10.47
CA GLY A 48 18.78 -17.37 -11.61
C GLY A 48 17.95 -16.53 -12.59
N VAL A 49 17.98 -15.22 -12.40
CA VAL A 49 17.20 -14.36 -13.33
C VAL A 49 17.95 -14.28 -14.67
N PRO A 50 17.15 -14.41 -15.72
CA PRO A 50 17.80 -14.32 -17.03
C PRO A 50 18.52 -12.98 -17.22
N GLY A 51 19.74 -13.11 -17.85
CA GLY A 51 20.52 -11.87 -18.11
C GLY A 51 19.75 -10.87 -18.97
N GLY A 52 19.92 -9.58 -18.60
CA GLY A 52 19.26 -8.52 -19.41
C GLY A 52 17.84 -8.22 -18.92
N SER A 53 17.52 -8.72 -17.75
CA SER A 53 16.16 -8.50 -17.22
C SER A 53 16.04 -7.09 -16.61
N ARG A 54 14.78 -6.68 -16.65
CA ARG A 54 14.50 -5.35 -16.06
C ARG A 54 13.60 -5.48 -14.83
N LEU A 55 13.93 -4.60 -13.90
CA LEU A 55 13.14 -4.61 -12.65
C LEU A 55 12.31 -3.33 -12.59
N GLN A 56 10.98 -3.60 -12.42
CA GLN A 56 10.06 -2.45 -12.22
C GLN A 56 9.33 -2.56 -10.88
N ALA A 57 9.15 -1.38 -10.32
CA ALA A 57 8.48 -1.38 -9.01
C ALA A 57 7.36 -0.34 -9.01
N TRP A 58 6.28 -0.80 -8.42
CA TRP A 58 5.14 0.11 -8.21
C TRP A 58 4.73 0.10 -6.73
N ALA A 59 4.44 1.32 -6.30
CA ALA A 59 3.94 1.40 -4.91
C ALA A 59 2.63 2.20 -4.89
N GLY A 60 1.66 1.65 -4.23
CA GLY A 60 0.37 2.38 -4.11
C GLY A 60 -0.58 1.64 -3.16
N PRO A 61 -1.81 2.27 -3.10
CA PRO A 61 -2.81 1.55 -2.29
C PRO A 61 -3.21 0.21 -2.91
N ARG A 62 -3.35 -0.73 -2.01
CA ARG A 62 -3.68 -2.08 -2.51
C ARG A 62 -4.97 -2.05 -3.34
N LYS A 63 -5.98 -1.33 -2.96
CA LYS A 63 -7.27 -1.27 -3.71
C LYS A 63 -7.08 -0.56 -5.05
N GLY A 64 -5.95 0.15 -5.22
CA GLY A 64 -5.71 0.92 -6.46
C GLY A 64 -4.74 0.18 -7.39
N TRP A 65 -4.54 -1.13 -7.12
CA TRP A 65 -3.54 -1.86 -7.93
C TRP A 65 -4.08 -2.02 -9.36
N PRO A 66 -3.20 -1.53 -10.36
CA PRO A 66 -3.63 -1.44 -11.76
C PRO A 66 -3.37 -2.74 -12.53
N GLY A 67 -2.93 -3.83 -11.83
CA GLY A 67 -2.63 -5.11 -12.53
C GLY A 67 -1.35 -5.01 -13.38
N ALA A 68 -1.27 -5.87 -14.51
CA ALA A 68 -0.04 -6.13 -15.30
C ALA A 68 0.29 -4.92 -16.17
N GLY A 69 -0.59 -3.90 -16.33
CA GLY A 69 -0.33 -2.79 -17.28
C GLY A 69 0.13 -1.52 -16.54
N TRP A 70 0.86 -1.69 -15.34
CA TRP A 70 1.16 -0.44 -14.60
C TRP A 70 2.54 0.09 -15.01
N SER A 71 2.42 1.00 -15.98
CA SER A 71 3.66 1.70 -16.38
C SER A 71 3.52 3.20 -16.10
N GLY A 72 4.43 3.68 -15.20
CA GLY A 72 4.51 5.17 -15.15
C GLY A 72 3.41 5.77 -14.28
N GLN A 73 2.55 4.94 -13.46
CA GLN A 73 1.56 5.44 -12.49
C GLN A 73 1.98 5.06 -11.06
N GLY A 74 1.93 6.05 -10.03
CA GLY A 74 2.40 5.82 -8.65
C GLY A 74 3.92 6.03 -8.52
N ALA A 75 4.47 5.62 -7.22
CA ALA A 75 5.94 5.61 -7.09
C ALA A 75 6.51 4.44 -7.92
N PHE A 76 7.23 4.90 -8.96
CA PHE A 76 7.65 3.90 -9.98
C PHE A 76 9.17 3.99 -10.15
N ALA A 77 9.64 2.76 -10.28
CA ALA A 77 11.08 2.67 -10.58
C ALA A 77 11.32 1.56 -11.62
N ASP A 78 12.24 1.99 -12.52
CA ASP A 78 12.59 1.02 -13.60
C ASP A 78 14.11 0.98 -13.78
N LEU A 79 14.58 -0.28 -13.62
CA LEU A 79 16.05 -0.32 -13.76
C LEU A 79 16.46 -1.69 -14.31
N ALA A 80 17.67 -1.61 -14.89
CA ALA A 80 18.21 -2.87 -15.43
C ALA A 80 18.78 -3.74 -14.30
N LEU A 81 18.41 -5.05 -14.40
CA LEU A 81 18.92 -5.98 -13.37
C LEU A 81 20.23 -6.61 -13.85
N PRO A 82 21.27 -6.47 -13.02
CA PRO A 82 22.54 -7.09 -13.43
C PRO A 82 22.44 -8.62 -13.50
N ALA A 83 23.48 -9.22 -14.18
CA ALA A 83 23.46 -10.69 -14.35
C ALA A 83 23.52 -11.41 -12.99
N SER A 84 24.00 -10.73 -11.99
CA SER A 84 24.10 -11.31 -10.63
C SER A 84 22.72 -11.48 -9.99
N GLY A 85 21.71 -10.67 -10.57
CA GLY A 85 20.34 -10.81 -10.03
C GLY A 85 20.12 -9.97 -8.77
N ALA A 86 21.15 -9.16 -8.44
CA ALA A 86 21.01 -8.32 -7.23
C ALA A 86 20.93 -6.85 -7.65
N ALA A 87 19.81 -6.26 -7.11
CA ALA A 87 19.68 -4.83 -7.41
C ALA A 87 19.03 -4.08 -6.24
N THR A 88 19.53 -2.84 -6.23
CA THR A 88 18.89 -1.96 -5.22
C THR A 88 18.00 -0.92 -5.93
N LEU A 89 16.68 -0.99 -5.50
CA LEU A 89 15.76 -0.01 -6.11
C LEU A 89 16.00 1.40 -5.55
N PRO A 90 15.77 2.35 -6.47
CA PRO A 90 15.83 3.72 -5.91
C PRO A 90 14.81 3.93 -4.78
N LEU A 91 15.18 4.91 -4.07
CA LEU A 91 14.30 5.17 -2.90
C LEU A 91 12.87 5.49 -3.37
N LEU A 92 11.89 4.63 -2.81
CA LEU A 92 10.47 4.89 -3.13
C LEU A 92 9.83 5.78 -2.04
N ARG A 93 9.29 6.89 -2.54
CA ARG A 93 8.61 7.80 -1.58
C ARG A 93 7.11 7.48 -1.54
N LEU A 94 6.75 7.10 -0.27
CA LEU A 94 5.37 6.61 -0.15
C LEU A 94 4.55 7.59 0.71
N PRO A 95 3.46 8.05 0.07
CA PRO A 95 2.58 8.88 0.90
C PRO A 95 1.90 8.06 2.01
N ILE A 96 2.32 8.41 3.29
CA ILE A 96 1.68 7.63 4.39
C ILE A 96 1.10 8.62 5.40
N ALA A 97 0.09 8.13 6.11
CA ALA A 97 -0.55 9.02 7.11
C ALA A 97 0.24 8.98 8.42
N ARG A 98 0.46 10.21 9.13
CA ARG A 98 1.22 10.37 10.39
C ARG A 98 0.56 9.58 11.53
N ARG A 99 -0.78 9.55 11.63
CA ARG A 99 -1.47 8.82 12.70
C ARG A 99 -2.10 7.53 12.14
N ARG A 100 -1.59 6.32 12.97
CA ARG A 100 -2.16 5.09 12.37
C ARG A 100 -3.08 4.41 13.39
N TRP A 101 -4.31 3.80 12.78
CA TRP A 101 -5.38 3.08 13.51
C TRP A 101 -5.20 1.57 13.32
N THR A 102 -5.23 0.70 14.34
CA THR A 102 -5.49 -0.70 14.74
C THR A 102 -5.44 -1.63 13.52
N GLY A 103 -4.62 -2.67 13.52
CA GLY A 103 -4.27 -3.83 12.68
C GLY A 103 -5.32 -4.12 11.60
N ASP A 104 -6.64 -3.47 11.74
CA ASP A 104 -7.70 -3.99 10.84
C ASP A 104 -8.16 -2.89 9.87
N TYR A 105 -7.45 -1.61 10.03
CA TYR A 105 -8.06 -0.60 9.14
C TYR A 105 -6.95 0.25 8.53
N ILE A 106 -6.57 -0.03 7.23
CA ILE A 106 -5.68 0.88 6.47
C ILE A 106 -6.54 1.78 5.57
N PRO A 107 -6.71 3.11 5.95
CA PRO A 107 -7.59 4.00 5.17
C PRO A 107 -7.26 3.95 3.67
N ARG A 108 -8.37 4.12 2.84
CA ARG A 108 -8.40 4.23 1.37
C ARG A 108 -7.46 5.35 0.88
N GLY A 109 -6.08 5.04 0.88
CA GLY A 109 -5.17 6.09 0.35
C GLY A 109 -3.74 5.89 0.86
N THR A 110 -3.63 4.84 1.80
CA THR A 110 -2.24 4.63 2.27
C THR A 110 -1.55 3.60 1.37
N TRP A 111 -0.39 4.04 0.91
CA TRP A 111 0.39 3.21 -0.02
C TRP A 111 0.99 2.00 0.71
N ASP A 112 0.17 0.97 0.69
CA ASP A 112 0.56 -0.16 1.57
C ASP A 112 1.00 -1.36 0.72
N LEU A 113 1.17 -1.07 -0.50
CA LEU A 113 1.58 -2.22 -1.35
C LEU A 113 2.71 -1.77 -2.27
N VAL A 114 3.75 -2.61 -2.25
CA VAL A 114 4.82 -2.43 -3.25
C VAL A 114 4.85 -3.67 -4.15
N MET A 115 4.68 -3.38 -5.43
CA MET A 115 4.74 -4.50 -6.40
C MET A 115 6.03 -4.45 -7.21
N LEU A 116 6.61 -5.66 -7.27
CA LEU A 116 7.85 -5.75 -8.07
C LEU A 116 7.58 -6.62 -9.30
N LYS A 117 8.08 -6.07 -10.37
CA LYS A 117 7.90 -6.78 -11.65
C LYS A 117 9.28 -6.97 -12.31
N VAL A 118 9.50 -8.27 -12.56
CA VAL A 118 10.76 -8.56 -13.25
C VAL A 118 10.43 -8.97 -14.69
N VAL A 119 11.02 -8.17 -15.61
CA VAL A 119 10.73 -8.43 -17.04
C VAL A 119 12.00 -8.97 -17.73
N PRO A 120 11.93 -10.23 -18.08
CA PRO A 120 13.09 -10.80 -18.77
C PRO A 120 13.12 -10.41 -20.26
N PRO A 121 14.33 -10.52 -20.93
CA PRO A 121 14.44 -10.16 -22.35
C PRO A 121 13.56 -11.05 -23.23
N SER A 122 13.44 -12.31 -22.72
CA SER A 122 12.53 -13.22 -23.43
C SER A 122 11.66 -14.00 -22.43
N GLY A 123 10.32 -13.92 -22.68
CA GLY A 123 9.41 -14.65 -21.78
C GLY A 123 8.42 -13.69 -21.08
N ALA A 124 7.68 -14.45 -20.13
CA ALA A 124 6.62 -13.66 -19.44
C ALA A 124 7.20 -13.01 -18.17
N PRO A 125 6.69 -11.77 -17.90
CA PRO A 125 7.11 -11.10 -16.65
C PRO A 125 6.68 -11.89 -15.40
N ARG A 126 7.49 -11.58 -14.40
CA ARG A 126 7.14 -12.24 -13.13
C ARG A 126 7.00 -11.19 -12.02
N TYR A 127 6.12 -11.64 -11.01
CA TYR A 127 5.72 -10.56 -10.08
C TYR A 127 5.95 -11.02 -8.64
N TYR A 128 6.13 -9.95 -7.81
CA TYR A 128 6.27 -10.17 -6.36
C TYR A 128 5.60 -9.00 -5.61
N ALA A 129 4.72 -9.50 -4.67
CA ALA A 129 4.03 -8.45 -3.89
C ALA A 129 4.67 -8.33 -2.50
N LEU A 130 4.96 -7.15 -2.20
CA LEU A 130 5.54 -6.86 -0.88
C LEU A 130 4.57 -5.97 -0.09
N PRO A 131 3.78 -6.65 0.78
CA PRO A 131 2.88 -5.82 1.61
C PRO A 131 3.66 -5.08 2.71
N VAL A 132 3.46 -3.77 2.77
CA VAL A 132 4.21 -3.03 3.82
C VAL A 132 3.22 -2.51 4.86
N ALA A 133 2.06 -3.11 4.81
CA ALA A 133 0.99 -2.62 5.72
C ALA A 133 1.42 -2.80 7.18
N ASN A 134 2.02 -3.97 7.44
CA ASN A 134 2.40 -4.22 8.85
C ASN A 134 3.51 -3.24 9.30
N ASP A 135 4.48 -3.03 8.33
CA ASP A 135 5.56 -2.09 8.69
C ASP A 135 5.00 -0.67 8.96
N ILE A 136 4.05 -0.36 8.22
CA ILE A 136 3.39 0.95 8.47
C ILE A 136 2.65 0.90 9.80
N ARG A 137 2.02 -0.24 10.11
CA ARG A 137 1.22 -0.36 11.34
C ARG A 137 2.12 -0.27 12.58
N VAL A 138 3.18 -0.91 12.57
CA VAL A 138 3.99 -0.97 13.80
C VAL A 138 4.87 0.28 13.87
N GLY A 139 4.73 1.14 12.77
CA GLY A 139 5.44 2.44 12.84
C GLY A 139 6.87 2.33 12.31
N LEU A 140 7.22 1.19 11.76
CA LEU A 140 8.59 1.07 11.21
C LEU A 140 8.74 1.91 9.94
N LEU A 141 7.68 1.89 9.20
CA LEU A 141 7.65 2.82 8.05
C LEU A 141 6.76 4.03 8.38
N ARG A 142 7.41 5.25 8.67
CA ARG A 142 6.68 6.47 9.08
C ARG A 142 7.33 7.69 8.41
N PRO A 143 6.61 8.74 8.42
CA PRO A 143 7.12 9.94 7.72
C PRO A 143 8.51 10.35 8.22
N LYS A 144 9.49 10.59 7.20
CA LYS A 144 10.84 11.15 7.47
C LYS A 144 11.81 10.03 7.84
N TYR A 145 11.23 8.84 7.93
CA TYR A 145 12.16 7.74 8.24
C TYR A 145 12.37 6.89 6.96
N ARG A 146 13.58 6.34 7.07
CA ARG A 146 13.91 5.45 5.93
C ARG A 146 13.94 3.99 6.41
N LEU A 147 13.14 3.22 5.64
CA LEU A 147 13.15 1.78 5.95
C LEU A 147 13.81 1.02 4.78
N THR A 148 14.82 0.18 5.20
CA THR A 148 15.47 -0.65 4.17
C THR A 148 15.04 -2.11 4.35
N THR A 149 14.51 -2.59 3.22
CA THR A 149 14.09 -4.02 3.28
C THR A 149 14.82 -4.83 2.20
N SER A 150 15.29 -5.98 2.71
CA SER A 150 16.02 -6.85 1.76
C SER A 150 15.16 -8.09 1.45
N ILE A 151 15.07 -8.31 0.14
CA ILE A 151 14.24 -9.45 -0.29
C ILE A 151 15.13 -10.41 -1.10
N ASP A 152 15.02 -11.63 -0.61
CA ASP A 152 15.73 -12.69 -1.36
C ASP A 152 14.72 -13.71 -1.89
N ILE A 153 14.55 -13.57 -3.24
CA ILE A 153 13.53 -14.47 -3.81
C ILE A 153 14.09 -15.09 -5.10
N SER A 154 13.83 -16.43 -5.21
CA SER A 154 14.33 -17.12 -6.42
C SER A 154 13.40 -16.86 -7.62
N TRP A 155 14.05 -16.92 -8.82
CA TRP A 155 13.30 -16.64 -10.08
C TRP A 155 12.10 -17.57 -10.20
N VAL A 156 12.16 -18.74 -9.80
CA VAL A 156 11.10 -19.73 -10.04
C VAL A 156 9.94 -19.47 -9.05
N ASN A 157 10.28 -18.70 -8.01
CA ASN A 157 9.22 -18.48 -7.00
C ASN A 157 8.50 -17.16 -7.23
N LEU A 158 8.91 -16.59 -8.31
CA LEU A 158 8.16 -15.36 -8.62
C LEU A 158 6.85 -15.74 -9.33
N GLY A 159 5.80 -14.94 -8.99
CA GLY A 159 4.47 -15.24 -9.58
C GLY A 159 4.44 -14.94 -11.08
N VAL A 160 3.70 -15.72 -11.77
CA VAL A 160 3.64 -15.59 -13.25
C VAL A 160 2.42 -14.75 -13.64
N ASP A 161 1.63 -14.41 -12.49
CA ASP A 161 0.44 -13.60 -12.84
C ASP A 161 0.41 -12.34 -11.97
N ALA A 162 0.00 -11.29 -12.69
CA ALA A 162 -0.14 -10.02 -11.94
C ALA A 162 -1.44 -10.02 -11.12
N GLY A 163 -2.14 -11.24 -10.90
CA GLY A 163 -3.46 -11.35 -10.26
C GLY A 163 -3.53 -10.53 -8.97
N PRO A 164 -4.67 -10.48 -8.28
CA PRO A 164 -4.80 -9.68 -7.05
C PRO A 164 -3.59 -9.85 -6.13
N PRO A 165 -3.14 -8.69 -5.54
CA PRO A 165 -1.91 -8.67 -4.73
C PRO A 165 -1.90 -9.81 -3.69
N ASN A 166 -3.10 -10.32 -3.23
CA ASN A 166 -3.12 -11.41 -2.23
C ASN A 166 -2.75 -12.75 -2.85
N ARG A 167 -2.62 -12.77 -4.16
CA ARG A 167 -2.35 -14.05 -4.86
C ARG A 167 -0.95 -14.05 -5.47
N VAL A 168 -0.29 -12.85 -5.28
CA VAL A 168 1.11 -12.76 -5.75
C VAL A 168 2.06 -13.03 -4.56
N PRO A 169 2.90 -14.04 -4.79
CA PRO A 169 3.76 -14.41 -3.67
C PRO A 169 4.51 -13.20 -3.09
#